data_AF-A0A2W5L3W6-F1
#
_entry.id   AF-A0A2W5L3W6-F1
#
_cell.length_a   1.000
_cell.length_b   1.000
_cell.length_c   1.000
_cell.angle_alpha   90.00
_cell.angle_beta   90.00
_cell.angle_gamma   90.00
#
_symmetry.space_group_name_H-M   'P 1'
#
loop_
_entity.id
_entity.type
_entity.pdbx_description
1 polymer ?
#
loop_
_entity_poly.entity_id
_entity_poly.type
_entity_poly.pdbx_seq_one_letter_code
_entity_poly.pdbx_strand_id
1 'polypeptide(L)'
;MSFREKIHWVAFVTMTLAFGWYFLRYPWQIADGRAGLAATAGMLVPVTIAIIAAMTVATALLAIRSPADVDLTEDERDRMFHRRGTHLAYYPLVLGVWATIVLIFWGAQPGLLLNLLLAAVVCAELVRIGSQILFYRRGY
;
A
#
# COMPACT_ATOMS: atom_id res chain seq x y z
N MET A 1 -13.84 4.60 -17.18
CA MET A 1 -12.92 3.86 -16.29
C MET A 1 -13.43 2.45 -16.16
N SER A 2 -12.58 1.45 -16.42
CA SER A 2 -12.96 0.04 -16.24
C SER A 2 -13.23 -0.25 -14.75
N PHE A 3 -13.98 -1.30 -14.45
CA PHE A 3 -14.22 -1.74 -13.07
C PHE A 3 -12.90 -1.96 -12.31
N ARG A 4 -11.90 -2.57 -12.95
CA ARG A 4 -10.55 -2.75 -12.41
C ARG A 4 -9.85 -1.43 -12.13
N GLU A 5 -9.91 -0.47 -13.05
CA GLU A 5 -9.33 0.87 -12.83
C GLU A 5 -9.94 1.56 -11.61
N LYS A 6 -11.27 1.46 -11.41
CA LYS A 6 -11.95 2.00 -10.22
C LYS A 6 -11.44 1.33 -8.94
N ILE A 7 -11.28 0.00 -8.93
CA ILE A 7 -10.75 -0.72 -7.77
C ILE A 7 -9.31 -0.29 -7.46
N HIS A 8 -8.46 -0.12 -8.48
CA HIS A 8 -7.09 0.37 -8.25
C HIS A 8 -7.09 1.78 -7.65
N TRP A 9 -7.97 2.67 -8.11
CA TRP A 9 -8.14 3.99 -7.50
C TRP A 9 -8.58 3.90 -6.04
N VAL A 10 -9.58 3.07 -5.74
CA VAL A 10 -10.03 2.84 -4.36
C VAL A 10 -8.87 2.34 -3.49
N ALA A 11 -8.13 1.34 -3.96
CA ALA A 11 -6.98 0.80 -3.23
C ALA A 11 -5.90 1.87 -3.01
N PHE A 12 -5.56 2.65 -4.04
CA PHE A 12 -4.55 3.71 -3.95
C PHE A 12 -4.94 4.79 -2.92
N VAL A 13 -6.18 5.30 -3.00
CA VAL A 13 -6.67 6.33 -2.08
C VAL A 13 -6.77 5.79 -0.66
N THR A 14 -7.31 4.58 -0.48
CA THR A 14 -7.45 3.94 0.83
C THR A 14 -6.09 3.74 1.48
N MET A 15 -5.11 3.20 0.73
CA MET A 15 -3.76 2.98 1.22
C MET A 15 -3.08 4.30 1.60
N THR A 16 -3.20 5.31 0.75
CA THR A 16 -2.62 6.64 0.99
C THR A 16 -3.22 7.29 2.23
N LEU A 17 -4.54 7.23 2.41
CA LEU A 17 -5.20 7.83 3.57
C LEU A 17 -4.90 7.06 4.88
N ALA A 18 -4.97 5.74 4.84
CA ALA A 18 -4.76 4.91 6.04
C ALA A 18 -3.31 4.99 6.53
N PHE A 19 -2.34 4.83 5.63
CA PHE A 19 -0.93 4.95 6.00
C PHE A 19 -0.47 6.40 6.15
N GLY A 20 -1.07 7.34 5.42
CA GLY A 20 -0.86 8.77 5.65
C GLY A 20 -1.26 9.16 7.07
N TRP A 21 -2.44 8.72 7.53
CA TRP A 21 -2.86 8.91 8.93
C TRP A 21 -1.90 8.21 9.91
N TYR A 22 -1.49 6.97 9.62
CA TYR A 22 -0.54 6.24 10.46
C TYR A 22 0.75 7.01 10.67
N PHE A 23 1.44 7.42 9.59
CA PHE A 23 2.75 8.08 9.69
C PHE A 23 2.66 9.50 10.27
N LEU A 24 1.55 10.22 10.02
CA LEU A 24 1.31 11.54 10.61
C LEU A 24 0.98 11.48 12.10
N ARG A 25 0.27 10.43 12.55
CA ARG A 25 -0.16 10.29 13.95
C ARG A 25 0.80 9.47 14.81
N TYR A 26 1.73 8.73 14.19
CA TYR A 26 2.67 7.90 14.91
C TYR A 26 3.49 8.75 15.90
N PRO A 27 3.62 8.32 17.17
CA PRO A 27 4.36 9.07 18.18
C PRO A 27 5.87 8.89 17.97
N TRP A 28 6.45 9.65 17.04
CA TRP A 28 7.86 9.56 16.67
C TRP A 28 8.84 9.75 17.84
N GLN A 29 8.42 10.41 18.92
CA GLN A 29 9.28 10.62 20.10
C GLN A 29 9.60 9.31 20.83
N ILE A 30 8.76 8.28 20.68
CA ILE A 30 8.95 6.96 21.31
C ILE A 30 9.43 5.89 20.33
N ALA A 31 9.73 6.26 19.08
CA ALA A 31 10.16 5.35 18.03
C ALA A 31 11.43 4.56 18.40
N ASP A 32 12.33 5.21 19.15
CA ASP A 32 13.62 4.67 19.59
C ASP A 32 13.54 3.83 20.87
N GLY A 33 12.40 3.19 21.13
CA GLY A 33 12.23 2.35 22.30
C GLY A 33 11.27 1.19 22.09
N ARG A 34 11.20 0.31 23.09
CA ARG A 34 10.25 -0.83 23.10
C ARG A 34 8.79 -0.35 23.01
N ALA A 35 8.51 0.84 23.54
CA ALA A 35 7.20 1.48 23.43
C ALA A 35 6.84 1.80 21.96
N GLY A 36 7.81 2.23 21.15
CA GLY A 36 7.61 2.48 19.71
C GLY A 36 7.19 1.24 18.94
N LEU A 37 7.79 0.09 19.26
CA LEU A 37 7.40 -1.20 18.66
C LEU A 37 5.95 -1.57 18.99
N ALA A 38 5.56 -1.44 20.27
CA ALA A 38 4.19 -1.69 20.71
C ALA A 38 3.20 -0.71 20.09
N ALA A 39 3.57 0.57 19.98
CA ALA A 39 2.76 1.59 19.32
C ALA A 39 2.55 1.27 17.83
N THR A 40 3.59 0.82 17.12
CA THR A 40 3.47 0.39 15.72
C THR A 40 2.47 -0.77 15.59
N ALA A 41 2.62 -1.81 16.41
CA ALA A 41 1.70 -2.96 16.39
C ALA A 41 0.25 -2.53 16.70
N GLY A 42 0.06 -1.71 17.74
CA GLY A 42 -1.25 -1.22 18.15
C GLY A 42 -1.92 -0.34 17.08
N MET A 43 -1.15 0.48 16.37
CA MET A 43 -1.67 1.35 15.30
C MET A 43 -1.91 0.62 13.97
N LEU A 44 -1.22 -0.49 13.72
CA LEU A 44 -1.46 -1.31 12.51
C LEU A 44 -2.83 -2.00 12.55
N VAL A 45 -3.37 -2.30 13.73
CA VAL A 45 -4.71 -2.91 13.88
C VAL A 45 -5.81 -2.02 13.28
N PRO A 46 -6.01 -0.76 13.73
CA PRO A 46 -7.03 0.10 13.14
C PRO A 46 -6.76 0.44 11.68
N VAL A 47 -5.50 0.57 11.25
CA VAL A 47 -5.14 0.76 9.83
C VAL A 47 -5.63 -0.42 9.00
N THR A 48 -5.36 -1.64 9.44
CA THR A 48 -5.77 -2.87 8.74
C THR A 48 -7.29 -2.96 8.67
N ILE A 49 -7.99 -2.72 9.78
CA ILE A 49 -9.46 -2.70 9.83
C ILE A 49 -10.02 -1.65 8.87
N ALA A 50 -9.46 -0.44 8.86
CA ALA A 50 -9.90 0.64 7.99
C ALA A 50 -9.72 0.29 6.51
N ILE A 51 -8.58 -0.29 6.13
CA ILE A 51 -8.32 -0.72 4.75
C ILE A 51 -9.31 -1.81 4.34
N ILE A 52 -9.48 -2.86 5.16
CA ILE A 52 -10.40 -3.96 4.86
C ILE A 52 -11.84 -3.44 4.73
N ALA A 53 -12.29 -2.61 5.68
CA ALA A 53 -13.64 -2.05 5.65
C ALA A 53 -13.86 -1.17 4.42
N ALA A 54 -12.93 -0.26 4.11
CA ALA A 54 -13.02 0.63 2.96
C ALA A 54 -13.03 -0.16 1.63
N MET A 55 -12.13 -1.13 1.47
CA MET A 55 -12.09 -1.99 0.28
C MET A 55 -13.36 -2.82 0.12
N THR A 56 -13.88 -3.38 1.22
CA THR A 56 -15.10 -4.21 1.21
C THR A 56 -16.31 -3.37 0.81
N VAL A 57 -16.51 -2.22 1.45
CA VAL A 57 -17.62 -1.31 1.16
C VAL A 57 -17.53 -0.78 -0.27
N ALA A 58 -16.36 -0.33 -0.70
CA ALA A 58 -16.18 0.21 -2.05
C ALA A 58 -16.41 -0.85 -3.12
N THR A 59 -15.90 -2.08 -2.94
CA THR A 59 -16.11 -3.17 -3.88
C THR A 59 -17.59 -3.57 -3.95
N ALA A 60 -18.28 -3.67 -2.81
CA ALA A 60 -19.71 -3.95 -2.76
C ALA A 60 -20.54 -2.88 -3.50
N LEU A 61 -20.25 -1.59 -3.25
CA LEU A 61 -20.93 -0.49 -3.92
C LEU A 61 -20.68 -0.46 -5.44
N LEU A 62 -19.46 -0.78 -5.87
CA LEU A 62 -19.12 -0.87 -7.29
C LEU A 62 -19.82 -2.06 -7.95
N ALA A 63 -19.88 -3.21 -7.29
CA ALA A 63 -20.56 -4.41 -7.80
C ALA A 63 -22.07 -4.19 -7.97
N ILE A 64 -22.73 -3.53 -7.01
CA ILE A 64 -24.16 -3.19 -7.09
C ILE A 64 -24.44 -2.22 -8.26
N ARG A 65 -23.54 -1.25 -8.50
CA ARG A 65 -23.71 -0.24 -9.56
C ARG A 65 -23.34 -0.71 -10.95
N SER A 66 -22.50 -1.74 -11.08
CA SER A 66 -21.98 -2.19 -12.37
C SER A 66 -21.92 -3.72 -12.43
N PRO A 67 -23.06 -4.42 -12.25
CA PRO A 67 -23.10 -5.87 -12.11
C PRO A 67 -22.62 -6.61 -13.37
N ALA A 68 -22.80 -6.02 -14.55
CA ALA A 68 -22.35 -6.59 -15.82
C ALA A 68 -20.81 -6.64 -15.97
N ASP A 69 -20.08 -5.82 -15.20
CA ASP A 69 -18.61 -5.74 -15.26
C ASP A 69 -17.92 -6.66 -14.25
N VAL A 70 -18.68 -7.31 -13.35
CA VAL A 70 -18.15 -8.08 -12.22
C VAL A 70 -17.43 -9.36 -12.66
N ASP A 71 -17.88 -9.96 -13.77
CA ASP A 71 -17.40 -11.26 -14.24
C ASP A 71 -16.43 -11.15 -15.45
N LEU A 72 -15.94 -9.93 -15.72
CA LEU A 72 -14.96 -9.73 -16.78
C LEU A 72 -13.65 -10.43 -16.40
N THR A 73 -13.37 -11.52 -17.11
CA THR A 73 -12.17 -12.33 -16.96
C THR A 73 -10.93 -11.44 -17.10
N GLU A 74 -9.89 -11.70 -16.31
CA GLU A 74 -8.65 -10.95 -16.38
C GLU A 74 -8.02 -11.08 -17.78
N ASP A 75 -7.87 -9.95 -18.48
CA ASP A 75 -7.30 -9.91 -19.82
C ASP A 75 -5.76 -10.05 -19.76
N GLU A 76 -5.13 -10.40 -20.88
CA GLU A 76 -3.67 -10.45 -20.98
C GLU A 76 -3.03 -9.08 -20.66
N ARG A 77 -3.75 -8.00 -20.97
CA ARG A 77 -3.36 -6.61 -20.63
C ARG A 77 -3.29 -6.37 -19.14
N ASP A 78 -4.29 -6.83 -18.39
CA ASP A 78 -4.34 -6.68 -16.93
C ASP A 78 -3.16 -7.39 -16.28
N ARG A 79 -2.84 -8.61 -16.76
CA ARG A 79 -1.66 -9.37 -16.31
C ARG A 79 -0.35 -8.65 -16.64
N MET A 80 -0.26 -8.06 -17.82
CA MET A 80 0.91 -7.27 -18.22
C MET A 80 1.10 -6.06 -17.29
N PHE A 81 0.03 -5.33 -16.97
CA PHE A 81 0.07 -4.21 -16.04
C PHE A 81 0.45 -4.64 -14.63
N HIS A 82 -0.07 -5.77 -14.17
CA HIS A 82 0.31 -6.33 -12.89
C HIS A 82 1.81 -6.62 -12.82
N ARG A 83 2.37 -7.30 -13.83
CA ARG A 83 3.80 -7.61 -13.92
C ARG A 83 4.66 -6.35 -13.95
N ARG A 84 4.33 -5.38 -14.81
CA ARG A 84 5.08 -4.11 -14.92
C ARG A 84 5.01 -3.30 -13.64
N GLY A 85 3.83 -3.23 -13.01
CA GLY A 85 3.67 -2.52 -11.74
C GLY A 85 4.48 -3.16 -10.62
N THR A 86 4.50 -4.49 -10.53
CA THR A 86 5.33 -5.22 -9.57
C THR A 86 6.82 -5.00 -9.81
N HIS A 87 7.25 -4.97 -11.07
CA HIS A 87 8.64 -4.64 -11.41
C HIS A 87 9.01 -3.21 -10.95
N LEU A 88 8.14 -2.22 -11.14
CA LEU A 88 8.38 -0.85 -10.67
C LEU A 88 8.38 -0.74 -9.14
N ALA A 89 7.53 -1.51 -8.46
CA ALA A 89 7.46 -1.56 -7.00
C ALA A 89 8.71 -2.18 -6.36
N TYR A 90 9.45 -3.00 -7.11
CA TYR A 90 10.68 -3.62 -6.62
C TYR A 90 11.74 -2.59 -6.23
N TYR A 91 11.89 -1.50 -6.99
CA TYR A 91 12.91 -0.48 -6.72
C TYR A 91 12.77 0.19 -5.34
N PRO A 92 11.63 0.83 -4.99
CA PRO A 92 11.47 1.44 -3.66
C PRO A 92 11.54 0.41 -2.53
N LEU A 93 11.07 -0.83 -2.76
CA LEU A 93 11.17 -1.90 -1.76
C LEU A 93 12.63 -2.25 -1.47
N VAL A 94 13.43 -2.50 -2.51
CA VAL A 94 14.86 -2.82 -2.38
C VAL A 94 15.62 -1.67 -1.72
N LEU A 95 15.36 -0.42 -2.13
CA LEU A 95 15.99 0.75 -1.52
C LEU A 95 15.66 0.86 -0.02
N GLY A 96 14.39 0.64 0.36
CA GLY A 96 13.98 0.68 1.76
C GLY A 96 14.56 -0.46 2.60
N VAL A 97 14.68 -1.66 2.02
CA VAL A 97 15.37 -2.81 2.66
C VAL A 97 16.85 -2.48 2.88
N TRP A 98 17.55 -1.97 1.87
CA TRP A 98 18.95 -1.56 2.02
C TRP A 98 19.13 -0.45 3.06
N ALA A 99 18.26 0.56 3.06
CA ALA A 99 18.27 1.60 4.09
C ALA A 99 18.08 1.01 5.50
N THR A 100 17.18 0.04 5.65
CA THR A 100 16.97 -0.66 6.93
C THR A 100 18.21 -1.44 7.34
N ILE A 101 18.87 -2.16 6.41
CA ILE A 101 20.11 -2.90 6.68
C ILE A 101 21.20 -1.95 7.18
N VAL A 102 21.41 -0.81 6.54
CA VAL A 102 22.39 0.20 6.97
C VAL A 102 22.09 0.69 8.39
N LEU A 103 20.82 1.00 8.68
CA LEU A 103 20.43 1.46 10.03
C LEU A 103 20.62 0.40 11.11
N ILE A 104 20.49 -0.89 10.79
CA ILE A 104 20.81 -1.98 11.73
C ILE A 104 22.28 -1.91 12.15
N PHE A 105 23.21 -1.72 11.20
CA PHE A 105 24.64 -1.58 11.51
C PHE A 105 24.97 -0.31 12.30
N TRP A 106 24.10 0.70 12.25
CA TRP A 106 24.19 1.90 13.09
C TRP A 106 23.46 1.79 14.44
N GLY A 107 22.95 0.61 14.79
CA GLY A 107 22.32 0.38 16.09
C GLY A 107 20.95 1.05 16.23
N ALA A 108 20.24 1.30 15.12
CA ALA A 108 18.88 1.81 15.16
C ALA A 108 17.95 0.86 15.91
N GLN A 109 16.99 1.45 16.63
CA GLN A 109 16.09 0.69 17.49
C GLN A 109 15.01 -0.04 16.69
N PRO A 110 14.47 -1.17 17.20
CA PRO A 110 13.51 -1.99 16.47
C PRO A 110 12.24 -1.24 16.03
N GLY A 111 11.77 -0.26 16.82
CA GLY A 111 10.61 0.55 16.48
C GLY A 111 10.84 1.40 15.22
N LEU A 112 11.99 2.07 15.14
CA LEU A 112 12.37 2.85 13.96
C LEU A 112 12.54 1.96 12.72
N LEU A 113 13.24 0.83 12.87
CA LEU A 113 13.45 -0.13 11.78
C LEU A 113 12.13 -0.67 11.23
N LEU A 114 11.18 -1.00 12.10
CA LEU A 114 9.86 -1.48 11.69
C LEU A 114 9.07 -0.41 10.92
N ASN A 115 9.10 0.84 11.37
CA ASN A 115 8.45 1.95 10.65
C ASN A 115 9.10 2.19 9.28
N LEU A 116 10.41 2.07 9.16
CA LEU A 116 11.11 2.20 7.89
C LEU A 116 10.75 1.08 6.91
N LEU A 117 10.73 -0.17 7.38
CA LEU A 117 10.27 -1.31 6.58
C LEU A 117 8.83 -1.14 6.13
N LEU A 118 7.96 -0.69 7.04
CA LEU A 118 6.56 -0.42 6.72
C LEU A 118 6.44 0.68 5.66
N ALA A 119 7.19 1.78 5.79
CA ALA A 119 7.23 2.85 4.81
C ALA A 119 7.70 2.34 3.43
N ALA A 120 8.74 1.50 3.40
CA ALA A 120 9.24 0.89 2.17
C ALA A 120 8.18 0.04 1.46
N VAL A 121 7.47 -0.80 2.21
CA VAL A 121 6.39 -1.64 1.69
C VAL A 121 5.23 -0.79 1.17
N VAL A 122 4.82 0.23 1.93
CA VAL A 122 3.73 1.13 1.53
C VAL A 122 4.10 1.91 0.27
N CYS A 123 5.31 2.47 0.20
CA CYS A 123 5.80 3.16 -1.00
C CYS A 123 5.83 2.23 -2.22
N ALA A 124 6.33 1.01 -2.05
CA ALA A 124 6.34 0.01 -3.12
C ALA A 124 4.92 -0.32 -3.60
N GLU A 125 3.99 -0.50 -2.67
CA GLU A 125 2.60 -0.81 -3.00
C GLU A 125 1.89 0.36 -3.69
N LEU A 126 2.15 1.60 -3.27
CA LEU A 126 1.64 2.80 -3.96
C LEU A 126 2.21 2.94 -5.36
N VAL A 127 3.50 2.62 -5.57
CA VAL A 127 4.10 2.58 -6.92
C VAL A 127 3.46 1.47 -7.77
N ARG A 128 3.21 0.29 -7.18
CA ARG A 128 2.53 -0.83 -7.86
C ARG A 128 1.15 -0.43 -8.35
N ILE A 129 0.31 0.07 -7.46
CA ILE A 129 -1.09 0.42 -7.77
C ILE A 129 -1.13 1.68 -8.65
N GLY A 130 -0.30 2.69 -8.35
CA GLY A 130 -0.24 3.93 -9.11
C GLY A 130 0.22 3.73 -10.55
N SER A 131 1.18 2.83 -10.79
CA SER A 131 1.58 2.47 -12.15
C SER A 131 0.50 1.72 -12.92
N GLN A 132 -0.25 0.82 -12.27
CA GLN A 132 -1.42 0.17 -12.88
C GLN A 132 -2.46 1.22 -13.32
N ILE A 133 -2.80 2.18 -12.46
CA ILE A 133 -3.70 3.30 -12.80
C ILE A 133 -3.17 4.08 -14.01
N LEU A 134 -1.87 4.40 -14.03
CA LEU A 134 -1.24 5.12 -15.14
C LEU A 134 -1.36 4.34 -16.46
N PHE A 135 -1.17 3.02 -16.44
CA PHE A 135 -1.29 2.18 -17.63
C PHE A 135 -2.73 2.11 -18.15
N TYR A 136 -3.72 1.96 -17.27
CA TYR A 136 -5.14 2.03 -17.65
C TYR A 136 -5.49 3.38 -18.29
N ARG A 137 -5.04 4.50 -17.73
CA ARG A 137 -5.34 5.84 -18.27
C ARG A 137 -4.65 6.13 -19.60
N ARG A 138 -3.50 5.51 -19.86
CA ARG A 138 -2.76 5.68 -21.13
C ARG A 138 -3.29 4.77 -22.25
N GLY A 139 -4.27 3.90 -21.97
CA GLY A 139 -4.90 3.05 -22.98
C GLY A 139 -4.00 1.95 -23.54
N TYR A 140 -2.99 1.52 -22.77
CA TYR A 140 -2.12 0.39 -23.14
C TYR A 140 -2.84 -0.96 -23.12
#